data_AF-A0A2G8RT28-F1
#
_entry.id   AF-A0A2G8RT28-F1
#
_cell.length_a   1.000
_cell.length_b   1.000
_cell.length_c   1.000
_cell.angle_alpha   90.00
_cell.angle_beta   90.00
_cell.angle_gamma   90.00
#
_symmetry.space_group_name_H-M   'P 1'
#
loop_
_entity.id
_entity.type
_entity.pdbx_description
1 polymer ?
#
loop_
_entity_poly.entity_id
_entity_poly.type
_entity_poly.pdbx_seq_one_letter_code
_entity_poly.pdbx_strand_id
1 'polypeptide(L)'
;MTDILPRKNEEYGTKEYWDQRYTQESEETSFDWFKSYKDIADIMRELIPDKSSRILMLGCGNSTLSQDMYDDGYKNIVNIDYSDILIDKMKRKHADPAPEMEWHEMDIRDLKFDTDSFDVAIDKGTMDAMMTAKADVWDPPEEVVQNCNREVDEVLRYASSPTSGDLLAERCHSALPPPLPRPPGHDA
;
A
#
# COMPACT_ATOMS: atom_id res chain seq x y z
N MET A 1 -20.60 -8.49 -17.33
CA MET A 1 -19.28 -8.14 -16.76
C MET A 1 -18.76 -6.98 -17.58
N THR A 2 -18.88 -5.77 -17.05
CA THR A 2 -18.13 -4.62 -17.57
C THR A 2 -16.65 -4.94 -17.43
N ASP A 3 -15.88 -4.65 -18.46
CA ASP A 3 -14.43 -4.83 -18.45
C ASP A 3 -13.84 -3.86 -17.43
N ILE A 4 -13.41 -4.37 -16.27
CA ILE A 4 -12.99 -3.60 -15.09
C ILE A 4 -11.49 -3.26 -15.15
N LEU A 5 -10.80 -3.77 -16.18
CA LEU A 5 -9.39 -3.51 -16.41
C LEU A 5 -9.24 -2.21 -17.22
N PRO A 6 -8.20 -1.40 -16.94
CA PRO A 6 -7.94 -0.22 -17.72
C PRO A 6 -7.51 -0.61 -19.14
N ARG A 7 -7.57 0.34 -20.07
CA ARG A 7 -7.11 0.09 -21.44
C ARG A 7 -5.59 0.08 -21.54
N LYS A 8 -4.93 0.77 -20.62
CA LYS A 8 -3.47 0.93 -20.51
C LYS A 8 -3.04 0.76 -19.05
N ASN A 9 -1.85 0.19 -18.84
CA ASN A 9 -1.36 -0.08 -17.49
C ASN A 9 -1.14 1.22 -16.69
N GLU A 10 -0.68 2.28 -17.36
CA GLU A 10 -0.40 3.58 -16.76
C GLU A 10 -1.62 4.20 -16.06
N GLU A 11 -2.84 3.79 -16.44
CA GLU A 11 -4.08 4.23 -15.79
C GLU A 11 -4.19 3.75 -14.34
N TYR A 12 -3.55 2.62 -13.98
CA TYR A 12 -3.47 2.18 -12.58
C TYR A 12 -2.74 3.20 -11.69
N GLY A 13 -1.89 4.07 -12.25
CA GLY A 13 -1.25 5.15 -11.49
C GLY A 13 -2.17 6.36 -11.22
N THR A 14 -3.40 6.36 -11.74
CA THR A 14 -4.29 7.54 -11.70
C THR A 14 -5.44 7.36 -10.71
N LYS A 15 -5.72 8.39 -9.90
CA LYS A 15 -6.86 8.38 -8.97
C LYS A 15 -8.17 8.22 -9.74
N GLU A 16 -8.29 8.81 -10.93
CA GLU A 16 -9.48 8.78 -11.76
C GLU A 16 -9.90 7.35 -12.15
N TYR A 17 -8.94 6.48 -12.49
CA TYR A 17 -9.22 5.07 -12.79
C TYR A 17 -9.81 4.36 -11.56
N TRP A 18 -9.19 4.54 -10.39
CA TRP A 18 -9.63 3.89 -9.16
C TRP A 18 -10.98 4.42 -8.68
N ASP A 19 -11.19 5.74 -8.69
CA ASP A 19 -12.49 6.35 -8.40
C ASP A 19 -13.59 5.80 -9.31
N GLN A 20 -13.32 5.69 -10.61
CA GLN A 20 -14.27 5.13 -11.58
C GLN A 20 -14.56 3.66 -11.30
N ARG A 21 -13.52 2.87 -10.99
CA ARG A 21 -13.66 1.45 -10.64
C ARG A 21 -14.51 1.30 -9.38
N TYR A 22 -14.14 2.00 -8.31
CA TYR A 22 -14.84 1.91 -7.04
C TYR A 22 -16.26 2.42 -7.14
N THR A 23 -16.55 3.43 -7.97
CA THR A 23 -17.93 3.86 -8.22
C THR A 23 -18.81 2.74 -8.79
N GLN A 24 -18.27 1.91 -9.70
CA GLN A 24 -19.00 0.85 -10.38
C GLN A 24 -19.18 -0.41 -9.53
N GLU A 25 -18.27 -0.67 -8.59
CA GLU A 25 -18.33 -1.82 -7.70
C GLU A 25 -19.36 -1.61 -6.56
N SER A 26 -20.09 -2.67 -6.19
CA SER A 26 -20.98 -2.63 -5.04
C SER A 26 -20.19 -2.63 -3.73
N GLU A 27 -20.80 -2.23 -2.61
CA GLU A 27 -20.14 -2.26 -1.30
C GLU A 27 -19.77 -3.69 -0.85
N GLU A 28 -20.53 -4.69 -1.30
CA GLU A 28 -20.24 -6.10 -1.05
C GLU A 28 -19.04 -6.62 -1.84
N THR A 29 -18.67 -5.92 -2.92
CA THR A 29 -17.53 -6.32 -3.75
C THR A 29 -16.23 -6.10 -2.98
N SER A 30 -15.42 -7.15 -2.92
CA SER A 30 -14.04 -7.11 -2.43
C SER A 30 -13.12 -7.68 -3.49
N PHE A 31 -11.90 -7.17 -3.53
CA PHE A 31 -10.89 -7.63 -4.48
C PHE A 31 -9.50 -7.58 -3.87
N ASP A 32 -8.81 -8.72 -3.91
CA ASP A 32 -7.41 -8.82 -3.50
C ASP A 32 -6.50 -8.86 -4.71
N TRP A 33 -5.64 -7.84 -4.79
CA TRP A 33 -4.44 -7.94 -5.61
C TRP A 33 -3.46 -8.94 -4.97
N PHE A 34 -2.91 -9.81 -5.82
CA PHE A 34 -1.92 -10.85 -5.53
C PHE A 34 -2.36 -11.98 -4.60
N LYS A 35 -2.34 -11.76 -3.28
CA LYS A 35 -2.55 -12.77 -2.25
C LYS A 35 -3.58 -12.30 -1.23
N SER A 36 -4.40 -13.24 -0.77
CA SER A 36 -5.34 -13.01 0.34
C SER A 36 -4.63 -13.12 1.69
N TYR A 37 -5.24 -12.65 2.78
CA TYR A 37 -4.66 -12.83 4.12
C TYR A 37 -4.41 -14.31 4.43
N LYS A 38 -5.33 -15.19 4.05
CA LYS A 38 -5.18 -16.64 4.26
C LYS A 38 -3.88 -17.20 3.69
N ASP A 39 -3.39 -16.66 2.58
CA ASP A 39 -2.16 -17.12 1.94
C ASP A 39 -0.89 -16.65 2.68
N ILE A 40 -0.98 -15.57 3.45
CA ILE A 40 0.16 -14.90 4.11
C ILE A 40 0.04 -14.81 5.63
N ALA A 41 -1.03 -15.38 6.22
CA ALA A 41 -1.36 -15.22 7.64
C ALA A 41 -0.23 -15.68 8.56
N ASP A 42 0.44 -16.79 8.24
CA ASP A 42 1.54 -17.30 9.06
C ASP A 42 2.75 -16.36 9.03
N ILE A 43 3.05 -15.75 7.88
CA ILE A 43 4.11 -14.74 7.74
C ILE A 43 3.73 -13.48 8.53
N MET A 44 2.48 -13.01 8.42
CA MET A 44 2.01 -11.84 9.16
C MET A 44 2.09 -12.04 10.67
N ARG A 45 1.71 -13.23 11.17
CA ARG A 45 1.81 -13.57 12.60
C ARG A 45 3.25 -13.68 13.08
N GLU A 46 4.16 -14.13 12.22
CA GLU A 46 5.60 -14.20 12.54
C GLU A 46 6.23 -12.80 12.60
N LEU A 47 5.94 -11.94 11.61
CA LEU A 47 6.50 -10.60 11.50
C LEU A 47 5.85 -9.58 12.45
N ILE A 48 4.58 -9.78 12.78
CA ILE A 48 3.80 -8.91 13.67
C ILE A 48 3.25 -9.77 14.82
N PRO A 49 4.11 -10.25 15.73
CA PRO A 49 3.67 -11.14 16.81
C PRO A 49 2.82 -10.42 17.86
N ASP A 50 3.00 -9.11 18.01
CA ASP A 50 2.21 -8.29 18.91
C ASP A 50 0.90 -7.86 18.22
N LYS A 51 -0.23 -8.39 18.72
CA LYS A 51 -1.57 -8.06 18.20
C LYS A 51 -2.03 -6.65 18.54
N SER A 52 -1.32 -5.96 19.44
CA SER A 52 -1.59 -4.57 19.82
C SER A 52 -0.86 -3.54 18.97
N SER A 53 0.07 -3.97 18.10
CA SER A 53 0.79 -3.10 17.17
C SER A 53 -0.16 -2.22 16.37
N ARG A 54 0.20 -0.95 16.20
CA ARG A 54 -0.51 0.02 15.36
C ARG A 54 -0.07 -0.13 13.92
N ILE A 55 -0.98 -0.59 13.06
CA ILE A 55 -0.69 -0.99 11.68
C ILE A 55 -1.27 0.04 10.71
N LEU A 56 -0.43 0.55 9.80
CA LEU A 56 -0.84 1.39 8.68
C LEU A 56 -0.97 0.54 7.40
N MET A 57 -2.16 0.49 6.81
CA MET A 57 -2.41 -0.14 5.51
C MET A 57 -2.34 0.92 4.41
N LEU A 58 -1.31 0.84 3.58
CA LEU A 58 -1.06 1.75 2.46
C LEU A 58 -1.91 1.30 1.26
N GLY A 59 -2.62 2.25 0.64
CA GLY A 59 -3.51 2.00 -0.52
C GLY A 59 -4.39 0.77 -0.33
N CYS A 60 -5.22 0.80 0.72
CA CYS A 60 -5.93 -0.38 1.23
C CYS A 60 -6.88 -1.02 0.21
N GLY A 61 -7.36 -0.26 -0.79
CA GLY A 61 -8.34 -0.75 -1.74
C GLY A 61 -9.63 -1.26 -1.07
N ASN A 62 -10.37 -2.10 -1.78
CA ASN A 62 -11.48 -2.88 -1.24
C ASN A 62 -11.05 -4.33 -0.89
N SER A 63 -9.79 -4.51 -0.50
CA SER A 63 -9.23 -5.79 -0.05
C SER A 63 -9.89 -6.24 1.25
N THR A 64 -9.97 -7.56 1.48
CA THR A 64 -10.37 -8.10 2.80
C THR A 64 -9.20 -8.21 3.77
N LEU A 65 -7.96 -7.92 3.36
CA LEU A 65 -6.75 -8.08 4.19
C LEU A 65 -6.90 -7.46 5.58
N SER A 66 -7.33 -6.20 5.66
CA SER A 66 -7.50 -5.49 6.92
C SER A 66 -8.58 -6.13 7.80
N GLN A 67 -9.70 -6.54 7.21
CA GLN A 67 -10.78 -7.21 7.94
C GLN A 67 -10.33 -8.59 8.44
N ASP A 68 -9.66 -9.37 7.61
CA ASP A 68 -9.18 -10.69 7.97
C ASP A 68 -8.09 -10.62 9.06
N MET A 69 -7.21 -9.62 9.01
CA MET A 69 -6.26 -9.32 10.09
C MET A 69 -6.96 -8.87 11.37
N TYR A 70 -8.00 -8.05 11.25
CA TYR A 70 -8.82 -7.63 12.37
C TYR A 70 -9.49 -8.82 13.06
N ASP A 71 -10.03 -9.77 12.28
CA ASP A 71 -10.62 -11.01 12.79
C ASP A 71 -9.56 -11.94 13.41
N ASP A 72 -8.31 -11.88 12.96
CA ASP A 72 -7.15 -12.56 13.56
C ASP A 72 -6.54 -11.83 14.77
N GLY A 73 -7.22 -10.79 15.26
CA GLY A 73 -6.93 -10.12 16.53
C GLY A 73 -6.13 -8.81 16.45
N TYR A 74 -5.73 -8.36 15.25
CA TYR A 74 -5.09 -7.06 15.09
C TYR A 74 -6.13 -5.93 15.11
N LYS A 75 -6.36 -5.32 16.28
CA LYS A 75 -7.46 -4.35 16.45
C LYS A 75 -7.09 -2.90 16.16
N ASN A 76 -5.81 -2.57 16.06
CA ASN A 76 -5.30 -1.22 15.84
C ASN A 76 -4.83 -1.03 14.39
N ILE A 77 -5.77 -1.04 13.45
CA ILE A 77 -5.50 -0.93 12.01
C ILE A 77 -6.03 0.40 11.49
N VAL A 78 -5.15 1.16 10.85
CA VAL A 78 -5.46 2.41 10.15
C VAL A 78 -5.31 2.17 8.66
N ASN A 79 -6.38 2.39 7.92
CA ASN A 79 -6.43 2.18 6.48
C ASN A 79 -6.40 3.51 5.75
N ILE A 80 -5.56 3.62 4.73
CA ILE A 80 -5.53 4.79 3.86
C ILE A 80 -5.62 4.41 2.39
N ASP A 81 -6.26 5.27 1.63
CA ASP A 81 -6.30 5.23 0.18
C ASP A 81 -6.57 6.65 -0.31
N TYR A 82 -6.02 7.02 -1.46
CA TYR A 82 -6.27 8.36 -2.00
C TYR A 82 -7.68 8.52 -2.58
N SER A 83 -8.47 7.44 -2.72
CA SER A 83 -9.83 7.48 -3.24
C SER A 83 -10.84 7.72 -2.12
N ASP A 84 -11.38 8.93 -2.04
CA ASP A 84 -12.49 9.30 -1.15
C ASP A 84 -13.72 8.39 -1.31
N ILE A 85 -14.07 8.05 -2.56
CA ILE A 85 -15.17 7.15 -2.89
C ILE A 85 -14.98 5.77 -2.24
N LEU A 86 -13.77 5.23 -2.29
CA LEU A 86 -13.45 3.97 -1.65
C LEU A 86 -13.52 4.09 -0.13
N ILE A 87 -12.87 5.11 0.44
CA ILE A 87 -12.79 5.29 1.90
C ILE A 87 -14.19 5.40 2.50
N ASP A 88 -15.10 6.15 1.86
CA ASP A 88 -16.48 6.25 2.31
C ASP A 88 -17.25 4.93 2.25
N LYS A 89 -16.97 4.07 1.26
CA LYS A 89 -17.54 2.73 1.18
C LYS A 89 -16.99 1.83 2.28
N MET A 90 -15.68 1.82 2.48
CA MET A 90 -15.03 0.96 3.47
C MET A 90 -15.40 1.34 4.90
N LYS A 91 -15.53 2.64 5.20
CA LYS A 91 -16.08 3.14 6.47
C LYS A 91 -17.44 2.55 6.77
N ARG A 92 -18.38 2.62 5.81
CA ARG A 92 -19.75 2.13 6.00
C ARG A 92 -19.81 0.61 6.13
N LYS A 93 -19.05 -0.10 5.30
CA LYS A 93 -18.95 -1.56 5.32
C LYS A 93 -18.45 -2.10 6.66
N HIS A 94 -17.49 -1.42 7.28
CA HIS A 94 -16.82 -1.91 8.48
C HIS A 94 -17.28 -1.24 9.79
N ALA A 95 -18.23 -0.30 9.74
CA ALA A 95 -18.69 0.45 10.90
C ALA A 95 -19.24 -0.42 12.06
N ASP A 96 -19.91 -1.53 11.73
CA ASP A 96 -20.46 -2.47 12.73
C ASP A 96 -19.54 -3.68 12.99
N PRO A 97 -18.98 -4.38 11.97
CA PRO A 97 -18.18 -5.57 12.21
C PRO A 97 -16.77 -5.29 12.76
N ALA A 98 -16.24 -4.07 12.55
CA ALA A 98 -14.89 -3.70 12.97
C ALA A 98 -14.78 -2.20 13.32
N PRO A 99 -15.47 -1.74 14.38
CA PRO A 99 -15.63 -0.32 14.71
C PRO A 99 -14.32 0.37 15.11
N GLU A 100 -13.29 -0.37 15.52
CA GLU A 100 -11.97 0.18 15.87
C GLU A 100 -11.08 0.45 14.65
N MET A 101 -11.41 -0.06 13.46
CA MET A 101 -10.65 0.25 12.26
C MET A 101 -10.83 1.71 11.84
N GLU A 102 -9.72 2.39 11.60
CA GLU A 102 -9.73 3.74 11.06
C GLU A 102 -9.59 3.72 9.54
N TRP A 103 -10.17 4.73 8.87
CA TRP A 103 -10.17 4.87 7.42
C TRP A 103 -9.99 6.34 7.05
N HIS A 104 -8.94 6.68 6.31
CA HIS A 104 -8.64 8.06 5.94
C HIS A 104 -8.33 8.19 4.45
N GLU A 105 -8.89 9.23 3.83
CA GLU A 105 -8.47 9.64 2.49
C GLU A 105 -7.09 10.26 2.60
N MET A 106 -6.09 9.65 1.95
CA MET A 106 -4.71 10.11 2.04
C MET A 106 -3.87 9.61 0.88
N ASP A 107 -3.01 10.47 0.35
CA ASP A 107 -1.97 10.07 -0.59
C ASP A 107 -0.77 9.52 0.18
N ILE A 108 -0.34 8.30 -0.16
CA ILE A 108 0.81 7.64 0.48
C ILE A 108 2.13 8.41 0.33
N ARG A 109 2.22 9.33 -0.64
CA ARG A 109 3.39 10.19 -0.88
C ARG A 109 3.38 11.45 -0.02
N ASP A 110 2.32 11.69 0.74
CA ASP A 110 2.13 12.87 1.59
C ASP A 110 1.26 12.51 2.81
N LEU A 111 1.79 11.65 3.67
CA LEU A 111 1.11 11.15 4.86
C LEU A 111 0.95 12.27 5.90
N LYS A 112 -0.21 12.31 6.56
CA LYS A 112 -0.64 13.40 7.47
C LYS A 112 -0.88 12.92 8.90
N PHE A 113 0.02 12.11 9.42
CA PHE A 113 -0.01 11.64 10.81
C PHE A 113 1.01 12.40 11.68
N ASP A 114 1.05 12.08 12.98
CA ASP A 114 2.15 12.47 13.87
C ASP A 114 3.33 11.52 13.67
N THR A 115 4.58 12.00 13.76
CA THR A 115 5.77 11.14 13.64
C THR A 115 5.79 10.03 14.69
N ASP A 116 6.43 8.89 14.37
CA ASP A 116 6.50 7.70 15.25
C ASP A 116 5.10 7.22 15.72
N SER A 117 4.13 7.21 14.82
CA SER A 117 2.73 6.85 15.09
C SER A 117 2.39 5.38 14.86
N PHE A 118 3.22 4.65 14.12
CA PHE A 118 2.90 3.30 13.65
C PHE A 118 4.05 2.35 13.95
N ASP A 119 3.72 1.12 14.33
CA ASP A 119 4.72 0.08 14.55
C ASP A 119 5.03 -0.66 13.24
N VAL A 120 4.03 -0.76 12.35
CA VAL A 120 4.13 -1.48 11.09
C VAL A 120 3.37 -0.72 10.00
N ALA A 121 3.96 -0.67 8.80
CA ALA A 121 3.27 -0.29 7.57
C ALA A 121 3.24 -1.47 6.60
N ILE A 122 2.11 -1.67 5.93
CA ILE A 122 1.90 -2.76 4.96
C ILE A 122 1.46 -2.15 3.63
N ASP A 123 2.22 -2.42 2.57
CA ASP A 123 1.81 -2.22 1.19
C ASP A 123 1.48 -3.58 0.55
N LYS A 124 0.32 -3.65 -0.10
CA LYS A 124 -0.05 -4.77 -0.98
C LYS A 124 -0.56 -4.27 -2.33
N GLY A 125 0.37 -3.84 -3.17
CA GLY A 125 0.13 -3.52 -4.59
C GLY A 125 -0.09 -2.06 -4.90
N THR A 126 0.11 -1.18 -3.93
CA THR A 126 0.05 0.26 -4.10
C THR A 126 1.31 0.78 -4.80
N MET A 127 2.50 0.32 -4.40
CA MET A 127 3.74 0.61 -5.13
C MET A 127 3.65 0.16 -6.59
N ASP A 128 3.11 -1.03 -6.85
CA ASP A 128 2.91 -1.56 -8.21
C ASP A 128 2.05 -0.62 -9.07
N ALA A 129 1.01 -0.02 -8.47
CA ALA A 129 0.15 0.96 -9.17
C ALA A 129 0.92 2.21 -9.61
N MET A 130 1.90 2.67 -8.81
CA MET A 130 2.77 3.79 -9.16
C MET A 130 3.86 3.44 -10.18
N MET A 131 4.22 2.16 -10.29
CA MET A 131 5.26 1.66 -11.19
C MET A 131 4.74 1.21 -12.58
N THR A 132 3.53 1.64 -12.96
CA THR A 132 2.89 1.19 -14.20
C THR A 132 3.34 1.89 -15.48
N ALA A 133 4.32 2.78 -15.39
CA ALA A 133 4.87 3.48 -16.55
C ALA A 133 5.44 2.49 -17.59
N LYS A 134 5.05 2.68 -18.87
CA LYS A 134 5.57 1.89 -19.98
C LYS A 134 6.95 2.39 -20.41
N ALA A 135 7.96 2.04 -19.63
CA ALA A 135 9.34 2.45 -19.82
C ALA A 135 10.30 1.26 -19.59
N ASP A 136 11.61 1.52 -19.68
CA ASP A 136 12.62 0.54 -19.30
C ASP A 136 12.50 0.26 -17.81
N VAL A 137 12.28 -1.00 -17.44
CA VAL A 137 12.16 -1.43 -16.04
C VAL A 137 13.50 -1.36 -15.29
N TRP A 138 14.63 -1.28 -16.02
CA TRP A 138 15.96 -1.10 -15.46
C TRP A 138 16.41 0.37 -15.37
N ASP A 139 15.73 1.26 -16.11
CA ASP A 139 15.95 2.72 -16.12
C ASP A 139 14.59 3.44 -16.14
N PRO A 140 13.82 3.33 -15.04
CA PRO A 140 12.47 3.88 -14.99
C PRO A 140 12.49 5.42 -15.03
N PRO A 141 11.40 6.07 -15.48
CA PRO A 141 11.29 7.51 -15.51
C PRO A 141 11.51 8.09 -14.11
N GLU A 142 12.18 9.25 -14.04
CA GLU A 142 12.51 9.90 -12.77
C GLU A 142 11.29 10.13 -11.88
N GLU A 143 10.14 10.46 -12.46
CA GLU A 143 8.88 10.61 -11.73
C GLU A 143 8.45 9.34 -10.98
N VAL A 144 8.61 8.15 -11.60
CA VAL A 144 8.30 6.86 -10.96
C VAL A 144 9.22 6.65 -9.78
N VAL A 145 10.53 6.86 -9.97
CA VAL A 145 11.53 6.75 -8.90
C VAL A 145 11.22 7.69 -7.74
N GLN A 146 10.87 8.95 -8.03
CA GLN A 146 10.52 9.94 -7.01
C GLN A 146 9.23 9.57 -6.26
N ASN A 147 8.22 9.01 -6.93
CA ASN A 147 7.00 8.54 -6.28
C ASN A 147 7.27 7.38 -5.32
N CYS A 148 8.03 6.37 -5.77
CA CYS A 148 8.40 5.22 -4.94
C CYS A 148 9.24 5.64 -3.73
N ASN A 149 10.22 6.53 -3.93
CA ASN A 149 11.04 7.03 -2.83
C ASN A 149 10.19 7.82 -1.82
N ARG A 150 9.24 8.63 -2.28
CA ARG A 150 8.34 9.38 -1.38
C ARG A 150 7.50 8.46 -0.49
N GLU A 151 6.98 7.36 -1.02
CA GLU A 151 6.27 6.37 -0.19
C GLU A 151 7.17 5.82 0.91
N VAL A 152 8.38 5.38 0.55
CA VAL A 152 9.35 4.83 1.53
C VAL A 152 9.74 5.88 2.57
N ASP A 153 10.05 7.10 2.14
CA ASP A 153 10.45 8.19 3.02
C ASP A 153 9.33 8.56 4.01
N GLU A 154 8.09 8.62 3.55
CA GLU A 154 6.93 8.90 4.40
C GLU A 154 6.68 7.77 5.41
N VAL A 155 6.76 6.51 4.98
CA VAL A 155 6.67 5.37 5.90
C VAL A 155 7.76 5.43 6.97
N LEU A 156 9.01 5.69 6.59
CA LEU A 156 10.13 5.79 7.53
C LEU A 156 9.99 6.98 8.49
N ARG A 157 9.34 8.07 8.07
CA ARG A 157 9.06 9.24 8.91
C ARG A 157 8.02 8.95 9.99
N TYR A 158 7.13 7.99 9.76
CA TYR A 158 5.98 7.69 10.60
C TYR A 158 6.05 6.37 11.36
N ALA A 159 6.92 5.46 10.92
CA ALA A 159 7.25 4.25 11.65
C ALA A 159 8.06 4.60 12.90
N SER A 160 7.63 4.07 14.04
CA SER A 160 8.37 4.17 15.30
C SER A 160 9.81 3.69 15.10
N SER A 161 10.77 4.52 15.50
CA SER A 161 12.18 4.11 15.52
C SER A 161 12.34 2.76 16.24
N PRO A 162 13.06 1.78 15.67
CA PRO A 162 13.16 0.44 16.25
C PRO A 162 13.88 0.52 17.60
N THR A 163 13.12 0.47 18.70
CA THR A 163 13.68 0.08 20.00
C THR A 163 14.03 -1.40 19.92
N SER A 164 15.28 -1.68 19.54
CA SER A 164 15.92 -3.00 19.41
C SER A 164 15.48 -3.81 18.20
N GLY A 165 16.09 -3.53 17.04
CA GLY A 165 16.00 -4.42 15.88
C GLY A 165 16.37 -3.77 14.55
N ASP A 166 17.49 -3.05 14.47
CA ASP A 166 18.12 -2.70 13.20
C ASP A 166 18.21 -3.93 12.31
N LEU A 167 17.60 -3.93 11.11
CA LEU A 167 18.00 -4.83 10.00
C LEU A 167 17.32 -4.60 8.64
N LEU A 168 16.19 -3.88 8.50
CA LEU A 168 15.50 -3.77 7.20
C LEU A 168 15.71 -2.43 6.47
N ALA A 169 15.54 -1.28 7.14
CA ALA A 169 15.66 0.02 6.48
C ALA A 169 17.12 0.39 6.11
N GLU A 170 18.08 0.15 7.01
CA GLU A 170 19.51 0.41 6.72
C GLU A 170 20.04 -0.48 5.59
N ARG A 171 19.50 -1.69 5.42
CA ARG A 171 19.91 -2.58 4.33
C ARG A 171 19.44 -2.10 2.97
N CYS A 172 18.27 -1.48 2.84
CA CYS A 172 17.82 -0.96 1.54
C CYS A 172 18.67 0.25 1.08
N HIS A 173 19.00 1.17 1.99
CA HIS A 173 19.80 2.34 1.63
C HIS A 173 21.29 2.01 1.35
N SER A 174 21.85 0.99 2.03
CA SER A 174 23.24 0.55 1.80
C SER A 174 23.41 -0.56 0.76
N ALA A 175 22.32 -1.20 0.31
CA ALA A 175 22.34 -2.30 -0.67
C ALA A 175 21.77 -1.92 -2.04
N LEU A 176 21.51 -0.63 -2.32
CA LEU A 176 21.36 -0.19 -3.69
C LEU A 176 22.68 -0.48 -4.42
N PRO A 177 22.70 -1.43 -5.38
CA PRO A 177 23.87 -1.60 -6.21
C PRO A 177 24.12 -0.27 -6.96
N PRO A 178 25.39 0.05 -7.29
CA PRO A 178 25.63 1.14 -8.23
C PRO A 178 24.77 0.92 -9.48
N PRO A 179 24.26 1.99 -10.12
CA PRO A 179 23.39 1.86 -11.29
C PRO A 179 24.02 0.90 -12.28
N LEU A 180 23.25 -0.13 -12.67
CA LEU A 180 23.72 -1.16 -13.59
C LEU A 180 24.15 -0.46 -14.90
N PRO A 181 25.28 -0.87 -15.50
CA PRO A 181 25.67 -0.35 -16.80
C PRO A 181 24.54 -0.63 -17.79
N ARG A 182 24.09 0.42 -18.49
CA ARG A 182 23.03 0.31 -19.50
C ARG A 182 23.34 -0.83 -20.49
N PRO A 183 22.36 -1.68 -20.84
CA PRO A 183 22.56 -2.72 -21.83
C PRO A 183 22.96 -2.08 -23.17
N PRO A 184 23.94 -2.66 -23.90
CA PRO A 184 24.38 -2.10 -25.16
C PRO A 184 23.23 -2.13 -26.19
N GLY A 185 22.84 -0.96 -26.71
CA GLY A 185 21.85 -0.84 -27.79
C GLY A 185 20.71 0.16 -27.56
N HIS A 186 20.63 0.81 -26.39
CA HIS A 186 19.70 1.91 -26.14
C HIS A 186 20.47 3.23 -25.99
N ASP A 187 20.82 3.84 -27.12
CA ASP A 187 21.15 5.27 -27.19
C ASP A 187 19.97 6.00 -27.87
N ALA A 188 19.39 6.95 -27.11
CA ALA A 188 18.43 8.00 -27.48
C ALA A 188 17.03 7.57 -27.98
#